data_AF-A0A803TRX9-F1
#
_entry.id   AF-A0A803TRX9-F1
#
_cell.length_a   1.000
_cell.length_b   1.000
_cell.length_c   1.000
_cell.angle_alpha   90.00
_cell.angle_beta   90.00
_cell.angle_gamma   90.00
#
_symmetry.space_group_name_H-M   'P 1'
#
loop_
_entity.id
_entity.type
_entity.pdbx_description
1 polymer ?
#
loop_
_entity_poly.entity_id
_entity_poly.type
_entity_poly.pdbx_seq_one_letter_code
_entity_poly.pdbx_strand_id
1 'polypeptide(L)'
;MDICASQFEERLPELQELLSGCDFVGLDMEFTGLRSVLPDRQPSFFDSPAEWYQKARQSIQQFTVSQLGLSIFCRETSTKYVAHSYNFFLFPTTFGQIDSELSFQASSIQFLSHYGFDFNKFLKDGIPYMNETQEKKMEHLVPGSWMVRSGFGKDKLKKVIEEVTCWVSSAEEKDSMVLHDLYDFQMFEVQLILRQAIKDIWTIPLGDHKVLVKKMNPHQRWLLENTSYDSCQKEQIILCAKGFTNLFQALVKAKKPLVGHNMMMDLLHLHEKFYNPLPGNDISHINCQKSDAN
;
A
#
# COMPACT_ATOMS: atom_id res chain seq x y z
N MET A 1 -1.22 -17.66 11.21
CA MET A 1 -2.47 -17.46 10.45
C MET A 1 -2.14 -16.64 9.22
N ASP A 2 -2.65 -17.02 8.06
CA ASP A 2 -2.44 -16.25 6.84
C ASP A 2 -3.46 -15.12 6.75
N ILE A 3 -3.00 -13.90 6.46
CA ILE A 3 -3.82 -12.71 6.28
C ILE A 3 -3.56 -12.16 4.88
N CYS A 4 -4.65 -11.99 4.12
CA CYS A 4 -4.68 -11.42 2.78
C CYS A 4 -5.51 -10.12 2.79
N ALA A 5 -5.57 -9.41 1.66
CA ALA A 5 -6.22 -8.10 1.54
C ALA A 5 -7.67 -8.08 2.06
N SER A 6 -8.46 -9.12 1.75
CA SER A 6 -9.88 -9.20 2.12
C SER A 6 -10.14 -9.28 3.63
N GLN A 7 -9.18 -9.77 4.41
CA GLN A 7 -9.33 -9.98 5.86
C GLN A 7 -8.56 -8.94 6.68
N PHE A 8 -7.66 -8.20 6.04
CA PHE A 8 -6.70 -7.36 6.74
C PHE A 8 -7.39 -6.19 7.45
N GLU A 9 -8.37 -5.55 6.79
CA GLU A 9 -9.07 -4.39 7.35
C GLU A 9 -9.84 -4.74 8.62
N GLU A 10 -10.61 -5.83 8.60
CA GLU A 10 -11.41 -6.28 9.74
C GLU A 10 -10.53 -6.67 10.94
N ARG A 11 -9.33 -7.18 10.69
CA ARG A 11 -8.38 -7.62 11.72
C ARG A 11 -7.44 -6.52 12.21
N LEU A 12 -7.34 -5.40 11.50
CA LEU A 12 -6.41 -4.32 11.83
C LEU A 12 -6.58 -3.81 13.27
N PRO A 13 -7.80 -3.56 13.80
CA PRO A 13 -7.98 -3.13 15.18
C PRO A 13 -7.46 -4.14 16.21
N GLU A 14 -7.76 -5.44 16.03
CA GLU A 14 -7.28 -6.52 16.89
C GLU A 14 -5.75 -6.58 16.89
N LEU A 15 -5.13 -6.50 15.72
CA LEU A 15 -3.68 -6.51 15.56
C LEU A 15 -3.03 -5.30 16.25
N GLN A 16 -3.62 -4.11 16.13
CA GLN A 16 -3.13 -2.89 16.79
C GLN A 16 -3.21 -2.99 18.31
N GLU A 17 -4.31 -3.54 18.84
CA GLU A 17 -4.46 -3.78 20.28
C GLU A 17 -3.40 -4.78 20.79
N LEU A 18 -3.23 -5.91 20.09
CA LEU A 18 -2.20 -6.91 20.42
C LEU A 18 -0.79 -6.31 20.42
N LEU A 19 -0.44 -5.50 19.43
CA LEU A 19 0.86 -4.83 19.36
C LEU A 19 1.08 -3.84 20.51
N SER A 20 0.03 -3.15 20.94
CA SER A 20 0.12 -2.22 22.07
C SER A 20 0.38 -2.95 23.39
N GLY A 21 -0.24 -4.11 23.57
CA GLY A 21 -0.17 -4.92 24.79
C GLY A 21 1.01 -5.89 24.88
N CYS A 22 1.71 -6.17 23.78
CA CYS A 22 2.77 -7.17 23.76
C CYS A 22 4.06 -6.74 24.46
N ASP A 23 4.95 -7.70 24.73
CA ASP A 23 6.27 -7.45 25.29
C ASP A 23 7.31 -7.21 24.20
N PHE A 24 7.29 -8.03 23.13
CA PHE A 24 8.19 -7.94 21.99
C PHE A 24 7.57 -8.60 20.75
N VAL A 25 8.17 -8.36 19.59
CA VAL A 25 7.74 -8.91 18.31
C VAL A 25 8.90 -9.60 17.60
N GLY A 26 8.64 -10.77 17.00
CA GLY A 26 9.52 -11.46 16.07
C GLY A 26 9.09 -11.21 14.63
N LEU A 27 10.03 -10.96 13.73
CA LEU A 27 9.76 -10.66 12.32
C LEU A 27 10.71 -11.40 11.38
N ASP A 28 10.17 -11.87 10.26
CA ASP A 28 10.90 -12.51 9.16
C ASP A 28 10.17 -12.21 7.84
N MET A 29 10.87 -12.14 6.71
CA MET A 29 10.27 -11.76 5.44
C MET A 29 10.73 -12.65 4.29
N GLU A 30 9.82 -12.88 3.34
CA GLU A 30 10.09 -13.58 2.09
C GLU A 30 10.16 -12.58 0.93
N PHE A 31 11.13 -12.77 0.05
CA PHE A 31 11.43 -11.83 -1.03
C PHE A 31 11.31 -12.47 -2.41
N THR A 32 10.92 -11.68 -3.41
CA THR A 32 10.88 -12.12 -4.82
C THR A 32 12.27 -12.36 -5.43
N GLY A 33 13.31 -11.90 -4.75
CA GLY A 33 14.71 -12.11 -5.07
C GLY A 33 15.62 -11.54 -3.99
N LEU A 34 16.89 -11.95 -3.99
CA LEU A 34 17.86 -11.57 -2.96
C LEU A 34 19.08 -10.86 -3.54
N ARG A 35 19.53 -11.27 -4.73
CA ARG A 35 20.81 -10.83 -5.30
C ARG A 35 20.66 -10.54 -6.78
N SER A 36 21.37 -9.49 -7.22
CA SER A 36 21.57 -9.26 -8.65
C SER A 36 22.41 -10.40 -9.25
N VAL A 37 22.05 -10.80 -10.47
CA VAL A 37 22.82 -11.80 -11.25
C VAL A 37 24.15 -11.22 -11.73
N LEU A 38 24.29 -9.89 -11.77
CA LEU A 38 25.49 -9.20 -12.22
C LEU A 38 26.62 -9.28 -11.16
N PRO A 39 27.83 -9.75 -11.53
CA PRO A 39 28.93 -9.99 -10.58
C PRO A 39 29.37 -8.76 -9.77
N ASP A 40 29.37 -7.58 -10.39
CA ASP A 40 29.72 -6.29 -9.79
C ASP A 40 28.71 -5.84 -8.72
N ARG A 41 27.50 -6.40 -8.74
CA ARG A 41 26.41 -6.07 -7.81
C ARG A 41 26.19 -7.11 -6.73
N GLN A 42 27.03 -8.15 -6.67
CA GLN A 42 26.96 -9.16 -5.61
C GLN A 42 27.79 -8.74 -4.39
N PRO A 43 27.25 -8.91 -3.17
CA PRO A 43 28.02 -8.73 -1.96
C PRO A 43 29.25 -9.62 -1.93
N SER A 44 30.41 -9.05 -1.63
CA SER A 44 31.69 -9.72 -1.47
C SER A 44 32.09 -9.72 0.01
N PHE A 45 32.84 -10.74 0.43
CA PHE A 45 33.46 -10.79 1.76
C PHE A 45 34.46 -9.65 2.00
N PHE A 46 34.93 -9.01 0.94
CA PHE A 46 35.90 -7.91 1.00
C PHE A 46 35.24 -6.53 0.86
N ASP A 47 33.91 -6.45 0.77
CA ASP A 47 33.21 -5.18 0.70
C ASP A 47 33.37 -4.41 2.02
N SER A 48 33.65 -3.12 1.91
CA SER A 48 33.40 -2.18 2.99
C SER A 48 31.90 -2.10 3.31
N PRO A 49 31.50 -1.66 4.51
CA PRO A 49 30.08 -1.49 4.84
C PRO A 49 29.32 -0.59 3.85
N ALA A 50 29.98 0.41 3.28
CA ALA A 50 29.39 1.31 2.29
C ALA A 50 29.16 0.62 0.93
N GLU A 51 30.11 -0.18 0.45
CA GLU A 51 29.97 -0.96 -0.78
C GLU A 51 28.88 -2.03 -0.64
N TRP A 52 28.86 -2.72 0.51
CA TRP A 52 27.82 -3.69 0.82
C TRP A 52 26.43 -3.03 0.82
N TYR A 53 26.28 -1.88 1.48
CA TYR A 53 25.02 -1.14 1.52
C TYR A 53 24.56 -0.71 0.12
N GLN A 54 25.47 -0.21 -0.72
CA GLN A 54 25.12 0.17 -2.10
C GLN A 54 24.58 -1.02 -2.90
N LYS A 55 25.21 -2.18 -2.79
CA LYS A 55 24.77 -3.42 -3.47
C LYS A 55 23.43 -3.91 -2.91
N ALA A 56 23.27 -3.91 -1.59
CA ALA A 56 22.02 -4.26 -0.93
C ALA A 56 20.87 -3.34 -1.36
N ARG A 57 21.09 -2.02 -1.35
CA ARG A 57 20.13 -1.01 -1.80
C ARG A 57 19.67 -1.26 -3.24
N GLN A 58 20.61 -1.54 -4.16
CA GLN A 58 20.26 -1.87 -5.55
C GLN A 58 19.38 -3.12 -5.64
N SER A 59 19.70 -4.16 -4.86
CA SER A 59 18.89 -5.38 -4.79
C SER A 59 17.46 -5.10 -4.30
N ILE A 60 17.34 -4.31 -3.23
CA ILE A 60 16.05 -3.95 -2.60
C ILE A 60 15.18 -3.07 -3.49
N GLN A 61 15.79 -2.25 -4.34
CA GLN A 61 15.07 -1.47 -5.34
C GLN A 61 14.52 -2.34 -6.47
N GLN A 62 15.19 -3.45 -6.79
CA GLN A 62 14.80 -4.37 -7.85
C GLN A 62 13.76 -5.41 -7.39
N PHE A 63 13.95 -5.96 -6.19
CA PHE A 63 13.10 -7.02 -5.64
C PHE A 63 12.13 -6.47 -4.59
N THR A 64 11.08 -7.24 -4.34
CA THR A 64 10.04 -6.83 -3.41
C THR A 64 9.76 -7.91 -2.37
N VAL A 65 9.03 -7.52 -1.35
CA VAL A 65 8.58 -8.41 -0.27
C VAL A 65 7.29 -9.08 -0.74
N SER A 66 7.26 -10.41 -0.71
CA SER A 66 6.06 -11.18 -1.06
C SER A 66 5.26 -11.62 0.16
N GLN A 67 5.93 -11.82 1.30
CA GLN A 67 5.30 -12.15 2.57
C GLN A 67 6.11 -11.59 3.74
N LEU A 68 5.40 -11.20 4.81
CA LEU A 68 5.98 -10.82 6.09
C LEU A 68 5.38 -11.71 7.19
N GLY A 69 6.23 -12.46 7.87
CA GLY A 69 5.91 -13.19 9.08
C GLY A 69 6.07 -12.30 10.31
N LEU A 70 5.04 -12.23 11.16
CA LEU A 70 5.06 -11.47 12.41
C LEU A 70 4.56 -12.35 13.55
N SER A 71 5.38 -12.47 14.60
CA SER A 71 5.00 -13.15 15.84
C SER A 71 4.97 -12.16 16.99
N ILE A 72 3.80 -11.97 17.60
CA ILE A 72 3.59 -11.04 18.70
C ILE A 72 3.63 -11.83 20.01
N PHE A 73 4.56 -11.48 20.91
CA PHE A 73 4.76 -12.21 22.16
C PHE A 73 4.21 -11.44 23.35
N CYS A 74 3.24 -12.02 24.03
CA CYS A 74 2.60 -11.46 25.22
C CYS A 74 2.87 -12.34 26.43
N ARG A 75 3.38 -11.76 27.51
CA ARG A 75 3.65 -12.46 28.76
C ARG A 75 2.33 -12.76 29.48
N GLU A 76 2.03 -14.04 29.65
CA GLU A 76 0.86 -14.49 30.41
C GLU A 76 1.19 -14.62 31.91
N THR A 77 2.40 -15.11 32.22
CA THR A 77 2.94 -15.22 33.58
C THR A 77 4.43 -14.92 33.58
N SER A 78 5.08 -14.83 34.74
CA SER A 78 6.53 -14.59 34.84
C SER A 78 7.40 -15.59 34.07
N THR A 79 6.88 -16.79 33.75
CA THR A 79 7.63 -17.87 33.08
C THR A 79 7.01 -18.33 31.76
N LYS A 80 5.92 -17.72 31.29
CA LYS A 80 5.20 -18.18 30.09
C LYS A 80 4.80 -17.02 29.19
N TYR A 81 5.05 -17.22 27.90
CA TYR A 81 4.62 -16.34 26.82
C TYR A 81 3.57 -17.04 25.96
N VAL A 82 2.64 -16.24 25.43
CA VAL A 82 1.75 -16.60 24.33
C VAL A 82 2.27 -15.89 23.08
N ALA A 83 2.38 -16.64 21.98
CA ALA A 83 2.82 -16.13 20.69
C ALA A 83 1.64 -16.12 19.71
N HIS A 84 1.37 -14.96 19.12
CA HIS A 84 0.37 -14.79 18.06
C HIS A 84 1.11 -14.59 16.74
N SER A 85 1.13 -15.63 15.89
CA SER A 85 1.91 -15.64 14.65
C SER A 85 1.02 -15.47 13.41
N TYR A 86 1.39 -14.52 12.56
CA TYR A 86 0.68 -14.12 11.36
C TYR A 86 1.62 -14.10 10.15
N ASN A 87 1.09 -14.50 8.99
CA ASN A 87 1.76 -14.39 7.69
C ASN A 87 0.95 -13.40 6.85
N PHE A 88 1.54 -12.25 6.55
CA PHE A 88 0.92 -11.23 5.72
C PHE A 88 1.44 -11.39 4.30
N PHE A 89 0.56 -11.65 3.34
CA PHE A 89 0.94 -11.64 1.93
C PHE A 89 0.82 -10.21 1.42
N LEU A 90 1.86 -9.71 0.76
CA LEU A 90 2.02 -8.28 0.50
C LEU A 90 2.21 -8.02 -0.98
N PHE A 91 1.55 -7.01 -1.53
CA PHE A 91 1.73 -6.60 -2.92
C PHE A 91 1.88 -5.07 -3.01
N PRO A 92 2.82 -4.54 -3.82
CA PRO A 92 2.94 -3.09 -3.99
C PRO A 92 1.61 -2.48 -4.44
N THR A 93 1.21 -1.35 -3.84
CA THR A 93 -0.03 -0.68 -4.28
C THR A 93 0.06 -0.27 -5.75
N THR A 94 -1.03 -0.48 -6.49
CA THR A 94 -1.21 -0.02 -7.88
C THR A 94 -2.19 1.15 -7.97
N PHE A 95 -2.46 1.81 -6.83
CA PHE A 95 -3.48 2.84 -6.73
C PHE A 95 -3.03 4.18 -7.33
N GLY A 96 -3.90 4.79 -8.15
CA GLY A 96 -3.69 6.13 -8.69
C GLY A 96 -2.50 6.23 -9.64
N GLN A 97 -1.49 7.03 -9.27
CA GLN A 97 -0.25 7.20 -10.06
C GLN A 97 0.87 6.23 -9.66
N ILE A 98 0.66 5.44 -8.61
CA ILE A 98 1.68 4.54 -8.08
C ILE A 98 1.58 3.25 -8.89
N ASP A 99 2.60 3.01 -9.71
CA ASP A 99 2.75 1.77 -10.47
C ASP A 99 4.21 1.34 -10.33
N SER A 100 4.40 0.20 -9.66
CA SER A 100 5.74 -0.29 -9.29
C SER A 100 6.11 -1.47 -10.17
N GLU A 101 7.23 -1.36 -10.88
CA GLU A 101 7.82 -2.51 -11.55
C GLU A 101 8.42 -3.45 -10.50
N LEU A 102 8.14 -4.75 -10.64
CA LEU A 102 8.65 -5.78 -9.75
C LEU A 102 9.42 -6.83 -10.55
N SER A 103 10.54 -7.28 -9.99
CA SER A 103 11.35 -8.36 -10.57
C SER A 103 11.24 -9.64 -9.75
N PHE A 104 11.40 -10.76 -10.44
CA PHE A 104 11.49 -12.09 -9.84
C PHE A 104 12.84 -12.72 -10.14
N GLN A 105 13.49 -13.25 -9.11
CA GLN A 105 14.67 -14.09 -9.27
C GLN A 105 14.23 -15.54 -9.36
N ALA A 106 14.50 -16.20 -10.49
CA ALA A 106 14.04 -17.57 -10.76
C ALA A 106 14.41 -18.56 -9.63
N SER A 107 15.63 -18.47 -9.09
CA SER A 107 16.06 -19.33 -7.98
C SER A 107 15.27 -19.10 -6.69
N SER A 108 14.91 -17.84 -6.38
CA SER A 108 14.10 -17.52 -5.20
C SER A 108 12.67 -18.02 -5.37
N ILE A 109 12.09 -17.88 -6.57
CA ILE A 109 10.75 -18.40 -6.86
C ILE A 109 10.71 -19.92 -6.82
N GLN A 110 11.73 -20.59 -7.36
CA GLN A 110 11.86 -22.03 -7.25
C GLN A 110 11.98 -22.49 -5.79
N PHE A 111 12.79 -21.79 -4.98
CA PHE A 111 12.94 -22.07 -3.55
C PHE A 111 11.61 -21.92 -2.81
N LEU A 112 10.94 -20.78 -2.94
CA LEU A 112 9.64 -20.52 -2.29
C LEU A 112 8.59 -21.55 -2.72
N SER A 113 8.52 -21.87 -4.02
CA SER A 113 7.63 -22.89 -4.56
C SER A 113 7.89 -24.27 -3.94
N HIS A 114 9.16 -24.65 -3.78
CA HIS A 114 9.55 -25.91 -3.15
C HIS A 114 9.05 -26.03 -1.70
N TYR A 115 9.00 -24.91 -0.96
CA TYR A 115 8.49 -24.86 0.41
C TYR A 115 6.99 -24.52 0.51
N GLY A 116 6.26 -24.60 -0.61
CA GLY A 116 4.80 -24.47 -0.61
C GLY A 116 4.26 -23.05 -0.51
N PHE A 117 5.06 -22.04 -0.89
CA PHE A 117 4.60 -20.66 -0.97
C PHE A 117 3.44 -20.52 -1.97
N ASP A 118 2.34 -19.92 -1.52
CA ASP A 118 1.15 -19.68 -2.36
C ASP A 118 1.27 -18.33 -3.09
N PHE A 119 1.73 -18.37 -4.33
CA PHE A 119 1.85 -17.18 -5.17
C PHE A 119 0.51 -16.52 -5.49
N ASN A 120 -0.63 -17.22 -5.39
CA ASN A 120 -1.92 -16.58 -5.62
C ASN A 120 -2.27 -15.62 -4.48
N LYS A 121 -1.98 -16.00 -3.23
CA LYS A 121 -2.14 -15.10 -2.08
C LYS A 121 -1.28 -13.84 -2.18
N PHE A 122 -0.10 -13.95 -2.80
CA PHE A 122 0.77 -12.81 -3.08
C PHE A 122 0.28 -11.95 -4.26
N LEU A 123 0.05 -12.55 -5.43
CA LEU A 123 -0.20 -11.83 -6.69
C LEU A 123 -1.64 -11.33 -6.83
N LYS A 124 -2.61 -12.08 -6.29
CA LYS A 124 -4.04 -11.79 -6.45
C LYS A 124 -4.63 -11.13 -5.21
N ASP A 125 -4.31 -11.69 -4.04
CA ASP A 125 -4.93 -11.32 -2.77
C ASP A 125 -3.97 -10.60 -1.81
N GLY A 126 -2.84 -10.10 -2.34
CA GLY A 126 -1.80 -9.44 -1.55
C GLY A 126 -2.28 -8.12 -0.96
N ILE A 127 -1.98 -7.90 0.32
CA ILE A 127 -2.31 -6.68 1.04
C ILE A 127 -1.48 -5.54 0.42
N PRO A 128 -2.12 -4.45 -0.02
CA PRO A 128 -1.41 -3.32 -0.59
C PRO A 128 -0.51 -2.66 0.47
N TYR A 129 0.56 -2.04 0.02
CA TYR A 129 1.39 -1.19 0.86
C TYR A 129 2.03 -0.07 0.06
N MET A 130 2.47 0.96 0.78
CA MET A 130 3.22 2.09 0.25
C MET A 130 4.13 2.73 1.31
N ASN A 131 5.14 3.46 0.87
CA ASN A 131 5.99 4.27 1.76
C ASN A 131 5.46 5.71 1.89
N GLU A 132 6.03 6.50 2.82
CA GLU A 132 5.58 7.87 3.08
C GLU A 132 5.71 8.80 1.86
N THR A 133 6.70 8.57 1.00
CA THR A 133 6.88 9.35 -0.23
C THR A 133 5.74 9.07 -1.22
N GLN A 134 5.28 7.83 -1.29
CA GLN A 134 4.11 7.43 -2.08
C GLN A 134 2.80 7.93 -1.44
N GLU A 135 2.68 7.84 -0.11
CA GLU A 135 1.53 8.36 0.64
C GLU A 135 1.36 9.87 0.40
N LYS A 136 2.42 10.67 0.51
CA LYS A 136 2.38 12.11 0.20
C LYS A 136 1.93 12.40 -1.23
N LYS A 137 2.39 11.60 -2.21
CA LYS A 137 1.93 11.73 -3.60
C LYS A 137 0.44 11.44 -3.73
N MET A 138 -0.10 10.54 -2.90
CA MET A 138 -1.52 10.22 -2.83
C MET A 138 -2.34 11.30 -2.12
N GLU A 139 -1.84 11.89 -1.03
CA GLU A 139 -2.46 13.01 -0.33
C GLU A 139 -2.55 14.27 -1.20
N HIS A 140 -1.53 14.51 -2.02
CA HIS A 140 -1.49 15.59 -3.01
C HIS A 140 -2.26 15.30 -4.30
N LEU A 141 -3.11 14.24 -4.35
CA LEU A 141 -4.08 14.02 -5.43
C LEU A 141 -5.23 15.04 -5.36
N VAL A 142 -4.88 16.32 -5.54
CA VAL A 142 -5.71 17.53 -5.64
C VAL A 142 -5.43 18.16 -7.03
N PRO A 143 -6.40 18.87 -7.62
CA PRO A 143 -6.98 18.56 -8.93
C PRO A 143 -6.06 18.87 -10.14
N GLY A 144 -5.93 17.91 -11.06
CA GLY A 144 -5.42 18.17 -12.43
C GLY A 144 -4.49 17.11 -13.03
N SER A 145 -3.99 16.16 -12.23
CA SER A 145 -3.06 15.14 -12.72
C SER A 145 -3.48 13.76 -12.22
N TRP A 146 -4.61 13.22 -12.69
CA TRP A 146 -4.81 11.77 -12.64
C TRP A 146 -4.33 11.19 -13.95
N MET A 147 -3.09 10.72 -13.99
CA MET A 147 -2.64 9.83 -15.04
C MET A 147 -2.81 8.40 -14.54
N VAL A 148 -3.93 7.77 -14.89
CA VAL A 148 -4.08 6.30 -14.77
C VAL A 148 -2.94 5.68 -15.55
N ARG A 149 -1.92 5.09 -14.92
CA ARG A 149 -0.77 4.54 -15.65
C ARG A 149 -1.02 3.15 -16.23
N SER A 150 -2.00 2.42 -15.71
CA SER A 150 -2.39 1.14 -16.30
C SER A 150 -2.93 1.37 -17.72
N GLY A 151 -2.20 0.85 -18.71
CA GLY A 151 -2.56 1.00 -20.13
C GLY A 151 -3.97 0.46 -20.45
N PHE A 152 -4.47 -0.48 -19.65
CA PHE A 152 -5.79 -1.09 -19.81
C PHE A 152 -6.97 -0.22 -19.33
N GLY A 153 -6.75 0.79 -18.47
CA GLY A 153 -7.84 1.57 -17.87
C GLY A 153 -8.14 2.92 -18.55
N LYS A 154 -7.18 3.50 -19.29
CA LYS A 154 -7.30 4.89 -19.80
C LYS A 154 -8.46 5.09 -20.78
N ASP A 155 -8.57 4.24 -21.79
CA ASP A 155 -9.57 4.43 -22.86
C ASP A 155 -10.99 4.18 -22.34
N LYS A 156 -11.16 3.17 -21.48
CA LYS A 156 -12.44 2.87 -20.86
C LYS A 156 -12.85 3.98 -19.88
N LEU A 157 -11.91 4.51 -19.09
CA LEU A 157 -12.17 5.63 -18.20
C LEU A 157 -12.51 6.90 -18.98
N LYS A 158 -11.81 7.19 -20.08
CA LYS A 158 -12.11 8.32 -20.94
C LYS A 158 -13.54 8.24 -21.49
N LYS A 159 -13.96 7.05 -21.95
CA LYS A 159 -15.35 6.81 -22.37
C LYS A 159 -16.35 7.07 -21.24
N VAL A 160 -16.06 6.59 -20.03
CA VAL A 160 -16.92 6.83 -18.85
C VAL A 160 -17.02 8.33 -18.54
N ILE A 161 -15.90 9.07 -18.57
CA ILE A 161 -15.91 10.52 -18.34
C ILE A 161 -16.70 11.24 -19.44
N GLU A 162 -16.52 10.86 -20.71
CA GLU A 162 -17.25 11.43 -21.84
C GLU A 162 -18.76 11.16 -21.72
N GLU A 163 -19.14 9.92 -21.40
CA GLU A 163 -20.53 9.51 -21.18
C GLU A 163 -21.20 10.33 -20.08
N VAL A 164 -20.55 10.44 -18.91
CA VAL A 164 -21.08 11.23 -17.79
C VAL A 164 -21.13 12.71 -18.15
N THR A 165 -20.11 13.26 -18.83
CA THR A 165 -20.08 14.67 -19.24
C THR A 165 -21.21 15.00 -20.21
N CYS A 166 -21.44 14.13 -21.20
CA CYS A 166 -22.56 14.27 -22.14
C CYS A 166 -23.90 14.23 -21.41
N TRP A 167 -24.10 13.27 -20.50
CA TRP A 167 -25.32 13.18 -19.71
C TRP A 167 -25.54 14.43 -18.85
N VAL A 168 -24.51 14.87 -18.11
CA VAL A 168 -24.54 16.07 -17.25
C VAL A 168 -24.91 17.34 -18.01
N SER A 169 -24.59 17.43 -19.30
CA SER A 169 -24.92 18.60 -20.14
C SER A 169 -26.42 18.76 -20.42
N SER A 170 -27.19 17.67 -20.32
CA SER A 170 -28.64 17.65 -20.60
C SER A 170 -29.52 17.28 -19.39
N ALA A 171 -28.91 16.85 -18.29
CA ALA A 171 -29.59 16.44 -17.07
C ALA A 171 -30.02 17.64 -16.20
N GLU A 172 -31.20 17.53 -15.58
CA GLU A 172 -31.72 18.47 -14.60
C GLU A 172 -31.21 18.14 -13.18
N GLU A 173 -31.36 19.08 -12.23
CA GLU A 173 -30.94 18.85 -10.84
C GLU A 173 -31.71 17.67 -10.23
N LYS A 174 -30.97 16.73 -9.60
CA LYS A 174 -31.45 15.45 -9.03
C LYS A 174 -31.63 14.30 -10.00
N ASP A 175 -31.48 14.50 -11.31
CA ASP A 175 -31.40 13.40 -12.26
C ASP A 175 -30.24 12.47 -11.90
N SER A 176 -30.37 11.20 -12.25
CA SER A 176 -29.34 10.20 -11.99
C SER A 176 -29.15 9.24 -13.16
N MET A 177 -27.90 8.84 -13.39
CA MET A 177 -27.51 7.74 -14.28
C MET A 177 -26.77 6.67 -13.50
N VAL A 178 -26.81 5.42 -13.97
CA VAL A 178 -26.04 4.32 -13.38
C VAL A 178 -24.96 3.90 -14.35
N LEU A 179 -23.71 3.92 -13.87
CA LEU A 179 -22.58 3.34 -14.57
C LEU A 179 -22.52 1.84 -14.29
N HIS A 180 -22.39 1.07 -15.34
CA HIS A 180 -22.32 -0.39 -15.32
C HIS A 180 -20.93 -0.89 -15.76
N ASP A 181 -20.68 -2.19 -15.56
CA ASP A 181 -19.53 -2.92 -16.09
C ASP A 181 -18.15 -2.37 -15.69
N LEU A 182 -18.05 -1.90 -14.44
CA LEU A 182 -16.83 -1.33 -13.89
C LEU A 182 -15.88 -2.39 -13.28
N TYR A 183 -15.96 -3.66 -13.72
CA TYR A 183 -15.17 -4.79 -13.19
C TYR A 183 -13.65 -4.57 -13.23
N ASP A 184 -13.18 -3.74 -14.16
CA ASP A 184 -11.74 -3.47 -14.36
C ASP A 184 -11.23 -2.28 -13.53
N PHE A 185 -12.12 -1.62 -12.79
CA PHE A 185 -11.77 -0.46 -11.97
C PHE A 185 -12.06 -0.73 -10.50
N GLN A 186 -11.22 -0.18 -9.64
CA GLN A 186 -11.62 -0.03 -8.25
C GLN A 186 -12.75 1.00 -8.18
N MET A 187 -13.89 0.65 -7.57
CA MET A 187 -15.11 1.52 -7.55
C MET A 187 -14.81 2.92 -7.08
N PHE A 188 -13.95 3.04 -6.09
CA PHE A 188 -13.55 4.31 -5.54
C PHE A 188 -12.68 5.15 -6.48
N GLU A 189 -11.84 4.55 -7.33
CA GLU A 189 -11.06 5.29 -8.33
C GLU A 189 -11.98 6.02 -9.31
N VAL A 190 -13.00 5.32 -9.82
CA VAL A 190 -14.00 5.91 -10.73
C VAL A 190 -14.73 7.07 -10.06
N GLN A 191 -15.15 6.89 -8.81
CA GLN A 191 -15.84 7.93 -8.04
C GLN A 191 -14.95 9.17 -7.82
N LEU A 192 -13.70 8.98 -7.39
CA LEU A 192 -12.75 10.09 -7.18
C LEU A 192 -12.49 10.86 -8.48
N ILE A 193 -12.28 10.14 -9.59
CA ILE A 193 -11.99 10.74 -10.89
C ILE A 193 -13.19 11.52 -11.41
N LEU A 194 -14.39 10.94 -11.36
CA LEU A 194 -15.62 11.60 -11.81
C LEU A 194 -15.90 12.86 -11.00
N ARG A 195 -15.84 12.76 -9.66
CA ARG A 195 -16.05 13.91 -8.77
C ARG A 195 -15.03 15.02 -9.00
N GLN A 196 -13.80 14.67 -9.37
CA GLN A 196 -12.80 15.67 -9.70
C GLN A 196 -13.02 16.31 -11.08
N ALA A 197 -13.33 15.49 -12.09
CA ALA A 197 -13.50 15.95 -13.46
C ALA A 197 -14.76 16.81 -13.63
N ILE A 198 -15.82 16.51 -12.89
CA ILE A 198 -17.14 17.10 -13.04
C ILE A 198 -17.60 17.63 -11.67
N LYS A 199 -17.79 18.96 -11.57
CA LYS A 199 -18.03 19.64 -10.29
C LYS A 199 -19.46 19.50 -9.77
N ASP A 200 -20.41 19.28 -10.66
CA ASP A 200 -21.85 19.32 -10.46
C ASP A 200 -22.48 17.92 -10.40
N ILE A 201 -21.72 16.93 -9.95
CA ILE A 201 -22.19 15.55 -9.72
C ILE A 201 -21.87 15.05 -8.32
N TRP A 202 -22.65 14.05 -7.90
CA TRP A 202 -22.44 13.24 -6.72
C TRP A 202 -22.42 11.76 -7.11
N THR A 203 -21.54 10.96 -6.54
CA THR A 203 -21.43 9.52 -6.86
C THR A 203 -21.77 8.65 -5.66
N ILE A 204 -22.50 7.56 -5.86
CA ILE A 204 -22.87 6.61 -4.82
C ILE A 204 -22.58 5.20 -5.33
N PRO A 205 -21.78 4.38 -4.62
CA PRO A 205 -21.55 3.00 -5.02
C PRO A 205 -22.84 2.18 -4.84
N LEU A 206 -23.16 1.35 -5.84
CA LEU A 206 -24.30 0.42 -5.84
C LEU A 206 -23.77 -1.02 -5.97
N GLY A 207 -23.34 -1.60 -4.85
CA GLY A 207 -22.64 -2.90 -4.84
C GLY A 207 -21.23 -2.79 -5.43
N ASP A 208 -20.71 -3.90 -5.96
CA ASP A 208 -19.27 -4.02 -6.25
C ASP A 208 -18.84 -3.46 -7.61
N HIS A 209 -19.79 -3.25 -8.55
CA HIS A 209 -19.48 -2.95 -9.95
C HIS A 209 -20.35 -1.87 -10.60
N LYS A 210 -21.12 -1.12 -9.80
CA LYS A 210 -22.00 -0.06 -10.31
C LYS A 210 -21.82 1.20 -9.48
N VAL A 211 -21.89 2.35 -10.15
CA VAL A 211 -21.86 3.67 -9.50
C VAL A 211 -23.04 4.47 -10.00
N LEU A 212 -23.89 4.91 -9.08
CA LEU A 212 -24.93 5.90 -9.36
C LEU A 212 -24.28 7.28 -9.41
N VAL A 213 -24.45 8.00 -10.52
CA VAL A 213 -24.05 9.39 -10.67
C VAL A 213 -25.31 10.24 -10.63
N LYS A 214 -25.35 11.23 -9.74
CA LYS A 214 -26.48 12.14 -9.56
C LYS A 214 -26.06 13.57 -9.85
N LYS A 215 -26.83 14.29 -10.68
CA LYS A 215 -26.64 15.71 -10.93
C LYS A 215 -26.98 16.49 -9.66
N MET A 216 -26.06 17.31 -9.20
CA MET A 216 -26.20 18.01 -7.92
C MET A 216 -25.58 19.40 -7.97
N ASN A 217 -26.23 20.35 -7.32
CA ASN A 217 -25.70 21.69 -7.14
C ASN A 217 -24.34 21.64 -6.39
N PRO A 218 -23.29 22.35 -6.87
CA PRO A 218 -22.00 22.44 -6.19
C PRO A 218 -22.07 22.81 -4.70
N HIS A 219 -23.02 23.65 -4.29
CA HIS A 219 -23.18 24.02 -2.88
C HIS A 219 -23.66 22.84 -2.02
N GLN A 220 -24.64 22.08 -2.51
CA GLN A 220 -25.13 20.88 -1.81
C GLN A 220 -24.06 19.79 -1.78
N ARG A 221 -23.32 19.61 -2.88
CA ARG A 221 -22.16 18.72 -2.94
C ARG A 221 -21.14 19.07 -1.87
N TRP A 222 -20.72 20.33 -1.78
CA TRP A 222 -19.76 20.78 -0.78
C TRP A 222 -20.24 20.47 0.65
N LEU A 223 -21.53 20.67 0.93
CA LEU A 223 -22.09 20.32 2.23
C LEU A 223 -21.96 18.81 2.52
N LEU A 224 -22.25 17.95 1.56
CA LEU A 224 -22.15 16.49 1.73
C LEU A 224 -20.71 16.00 1.89
N GLU A 225 -19.76 16.58 1.15
CA GLU A 225 -18.33 16.25 1.26
C GLU A 225 -17.76 16.55 2.66
N ASN A 226 -18.35 17.50 3.39
CA ASN A 226 -17.93 17.87 4.75
C ASN A 226 -18.72 17.14 5.85
N THR A 227 -19.51 16.13 5.51
CA THR A 227 -20.25 15.31 6.48
C THR A 227 -19.73 13.88 6.49
N SER A 228 -20.02 13.12 7.56
CA SER A 228 -19.72 11.68 7.66
C SER A 228 -20.49 10.80 6.64
N TYR A 229 -21.39 11.39 5.86
CA TYR A 229 -22.20 10.71 4.85
C TYR A 229 -21.56 10.73 3.44
N ASP A 230 -20.27 11.06 3.32
CA ASP A 230 -19.59 10.98 2.02
C ASP A 230 -19.54 9.53 1.51
N SER A 231 -20.35 9.24 0.50
CA SER A 231 -20.42 7.93 -0.17
C SER A 231 -19.16 7.55 -0.93
N CYS A 232 -18.23 8.47 -1.17
CA CYS A 232 -16.93 8.11 -1.72
C CYS A 232 -15.98 7.55 -0.66
N GLN A 233 -16.23 7.81 0.64
CA GLN A 233 -15.42 7.30 1.75
C GLN A 233 -13.90 7.49 1.54
N LYS A 234 -13.48 8.71 1.20
CA LYS A 234 -12.08 9.03 0.87
C LYS A 234 -11.07 8.51 1.90
N GLU A 235 -11.39 8.66 3.18
CA GLU A 235 -10.56 8.17 4.29
C GLU A 235 -10.41 6.65 4.27
N GLN A 236 -11.49 5.93 4.01
CA GLN A 236 -11.49 4.47 3.87
C GLN A 236 -10.63 4.02 2.69
N ILE A 237 -10.72 4.73 1.56
CA ILE A 237 -9.89 4.44 0.38
C ILE A 237 -8.40 4.61 0.71
N ILE A 238 -8.05 5.69 1.40
CA ILE A 238 -6.67 5.94 1.83
C ILE A 238 -6.21 4.83 2.78
N LEU A 239 -7.06 4.45 3.73
CA LEU A 239 -6.78 3.36 4.67
C LEU A 239 -6.54 2.04 3.92
N CYS A 240 -7.41 1.67 2.98
CA CYS A 240 -7.28 0.45 2.18
C CYS A 240 -6.05 0.48 1.28
N ALA A 241 -5.76 1.60 0.62
CA ALA A 241 -4.59 1.72 -0.26
C ALA A 241 -3.27 1.64 0.53
N LYS A 242 -3.22 2.20 1.74
CA LYS A 242 -2.07 2.04 2.65
C LYS A 242 -1.90 0.61 3.11
N GLY A 243 -3.01 -0.13 3.28
CA GLY A 243 -3.03 -1.54 3.67
C GLY A 243 -2.04 -1.84 4.81
N PHE A 244 -1.04 -2.66 4.53
CA PHE A 244 -0.07 -3.11 5.53
C PHE A 244 0.72 -1.97 6.17
N THR A 245 0.91 -0.84 5.46
CA THR A 245 1.58 0.35 6.01
C THR A 245 0.91 0.85 7.30
N ASN A 246 -0.41 0.67 7.45
CA ASN A 246 -1.10 1.02 8.70
C ASN A 246 -0.63 0.17 9.89
N LEU A 247 -0.37 -1.13 9.68
CA LEU A 247 0.16 -2.01 10.72
C LEU A 247 1.64 -1.72 10.99
N PHE A 248 2.43 -1.42 9.95
CA PHE A 248 3.80 -0.96 10.10
C PHE A 248 3.90 0.32 10.95
N GLN A 249 3.05 1.31 10.70
CA GLN A 249 2.97 2.53 11.52
C GLN A 249 2.62 2.21 12.98
N ALA A 250 1.73 1.22 13.23
CA ALA A 250 1.42 0.76 14.57
C ALA A 250 2.62 0.07 15.25
N LEU A 251 3.36 -0.78 14.52
CA LEU A 251 4.60 -1.42 14.99
C LEU A 251 5.63 -0.38 15.44
N VAL A 252 5.87 0.64 14.61
CA VAL A 252 6.79 1.74 14.91
C VAL A 252 6.33 2.54 16.14
N LYS A 253 5.02 2.86 16.21
CA LYS A 253 4.44 3.60 17.34
C LYS A 253 4.51 2.84 18.65
N ALA A 254 4.36 1.52 18.62
CA ALA A 254 4.38 0.68 19.81
C ALA A 254 5.77 0.64 20.50
N LYS A 255 6.85 0.91 19.76
CA LYS A 255 8.24 0.94 20.26
C LYS A 255 8.63 -0.30 21.06
N LYS A 256 8.10 -1.46 20.65
CA LYS A 256 8.40 -2.76 21.26
C LYS A 256 9.73 -3.29 20.70
N PRO A 257 10.49 -4.08 21.48
CA PRO A 257 11.66 -4.78 20.96
C PRO A 257 11.31 -5.63 19.74
N LEU A 258 12.07 -5.45 18.66
CA LEU A 258 11.96 -6.23 17.43
C LEU A 258 13.09 -7.25 17.38
N VAL A 259 12.74 -8.52 17.20
CA VAL A 259 13.65 -9.66 17.13
C VAL A 259 13.60 -10.24 15.72
N GLY A 260 14.77 -10.50 15.15
CA GLY A 260 14.90 -11.18 13.86
C GLY A 260 16.25 -11.91 13.78
N HIS A 261 16.38 -12.82 12.83
CA HIS A 261 17.62 -13.56 12.58
C HIS A 261 18.19 -13.18 11.23
N ASN A 262 19.44 -12.70 11.18
CA ASN A 262 20.07 -12.19 9.96
C ASN A 262 19.24 -11.07 9.26
N MET A 263 18.60 -10.23 10.08
CA MET A 263 17.50 -9.35 9.66
C MET A 263 17.90 -8.08 8.88
N MET A 264 19.15 -7.98 8.41
CA MET A 264 19.61 -6.73 7.79
C MET A 264 18.84 -6.45 6.49
N MET A 265 18.58 -7.47 5.68
CA MET A 265 17.79 -7.31 4.45
C MET A 265 16.33 -6.96 4.78
N ASP A 266 15.74 -7.60 5.79
CA ASP A 266 14.39 -7.32 6.28
C ASP A 266 14.27 -5.86 6.71
N LEU A 267 15.20 -5.35 7.52
CA LEU A 267 15.20 -3.95 7.98
C LEU A 267 15.31 -2.96 6.82
N LEU A 268 16.16 -3.24 5.83
CA LEU A 268 16.30 -2.38 4.67
C LEU A 268 15.06 -2.41 3.77
N HIS A 269 14.42 -3.58 3.61
CA HIS A 269 13.12 -3.70 2.95
C HIS A 269 12.01 -2.97 3.74
N LEU A 270 11.98 -3.09 5.06
CA LEU A 270 11.04 -2.37 5.92
C LEU A 270 11.17 -0.86 5.71
N HIS A 271 12.41 -0.36 5.68
CA HIS A 271 12.69 1.03 5.42
C HIS A 271 12.21 1.45 4.02
N GLU A 272 12.70 0.82 2.95
CA GLU A 272 12.38 1.17 1.56
C GLU A 272 10.87 1.13 1.26
N LYS A 273 10.20 0.06 1.73
CA LYS A 273 8.85 -0.30 1.26
C LYS A 273 7.74 0.31 2.11
N PHE A 274 7.97 0.61 3.40
CA PHE A 274 6.92 1.13 4.30
C PHE A 274 7.25 2.46 4.96
N TYR A 275 8.52 2.88 5.03
CA TYR A 275 8.91 4.16 5.60
C TYR A 275 9.32 5.16 4.52
N ASN A 276 10.55 5.10 4.02
CA ASN A 276 11.07 6.02 3.03
C ASN A 276 12.10 5.33 2.12
N PRO A 277 12.33 5.83 0.90
CA PRO A 277 13.41 5.34 0.07
C PRO A 277 14.73 5.33 0.83
N LEU A 278 15.49 4.24 0.68
CA LEU A 278 16.81 4.06 1.26
C LEU A 278 17.72 5.21 0.80
N PRO A 279 18.38 5.90 1.75
CA PRO A 279 19.20 7.06 1.42
C PRO A 279 20.32 6.67 0.46
N GLY A 280 20.59 7.53 -0.52
CA GLY A 280 21.80 7.44 -1.32
C GLY A 280 23.03 7.83 -0.51
N ASN A 281 24.22 7.63 -1.07
CA ASN A 281 25.49 8.05 -0.45
C ASN A 281 25.70 9.58 -0.45
N ASP A 282 24.68 10.38 -0.80
CA ASP A 282 24.74 11.83 -0.66
C ASP A 282 24.59 12.19 0.82
N ILE A 283 25.75 12.40 1.45
CA ILE A 283 25.96 12.81 2.85
C ILE A 283 25.25 14.14 3.20
N SER A 284 24.61 14.82 2.23
CA SER A 284 23.88 16.08 2.43
C SER A 284 22.64 15.95 3.32
N HIS A 285 22.01 14.77 3.43
CA HIS A 285 20.74 14.63 4.15
C HIS A 285 20.86 14.20 5.62
N ILE A 286 22.02 13.70 6.06
CA ILE A 286 22.20 13.22 7.45
C ILE A 286 22.34 14.39 8.45
N ASN A 287 22.63 15.60 7.99
CA ASN A 287 22.78 16.77 8.86
C ASN A 287 21.49 17.53 9.18
N CYS A 288 20.31 17.13 8.65
CA CYS A 288 19.08 17.90 8.83
C CYS A 288 18.18 17.43 10.00
N GLN A 289 18.54 16.37 10.73
CA GLN A 289 17.74 15.89 11.88
C GLN A 289 18.35 16.21 13.26
N LYS A 290 19.38 17.05 13.33
CA LYS A 290 19.99 17.48 14.61
C LYS A 290 19.60 18.88 15.08
N SER A 291 18.72 19.61 14.40
CA SER A 291 18.38 20.99 14.76
C SER A 291 17.09 21.18 15.56
N ASP A 292 16.21 20.18 15.68
CA ASP A 292 14.85 20.41 16.22
C ASP A 292 14.62 19.71 17.57
N ALA A 293 15.66 19.72 18.41
CA ALA A 293 15.54 19.39 19.83
C ALA A 293 16.48 20.28 20.65
N ASN A 294 16.06 21.53 20.84
CA ASN A 294 16.40 22.38 21.97
C ASN A 294 15.13 23.15 22.39
#